data_AF-A0AA43LEF6-F1
#
_entry.id   AF-A0AA43LEF6-F1
#
_cell.length_a   1.000
_cell.length_b   1.000
_cell.length_c   1.000
_cell.angle_alpha   90.00
_cell.angle_beta   90.00
_cell.angle_gamma   90.00
#
_symmetry.space_group_name_H-M   'P 1'
#
loop_
_entity.id
_entity.type
_entity.pdbx_description
1 polymer ?
#
loop_
_entity_poly.entity_id
_entity_poly.type
_entity_poly.pdbx_seq_one_letter_code
_entity_poly.pdbx_strand_id
1 'polypeptide(L)'
;MKRIIFTLIVLLGGMSTYSQELQLHFDPRHGLHSDVAPRNYLTATFQMFKPDKWGSTFMFVDLDFNQSRGNIGLAYMEIARNFNLGKSPIKAHIEYNGGLVLGENTSGFSVPNAYLVGASFVHAFSKDLFFETYLAYKYNAFNKVSNDVQWTGTYTANLCQGKVTLTGFVDVWTENKNRDTGKGGKKVVLLTEPQFWYNYNKHLSVGTEIEISNNFYSHYDNKVYVCPTLAAKWTF
;
A
#
# COMPACT_ATOMS: atom_id res chain seq x y z
N MET A 1 -51.85 22.70 -29.09
CA MET A 1 -50.46 23.08 -28.80
C MET A 1 -50.09 22.53 -27.43
N LYS A 2 -49.38 21.39 -27.41
CA LYS A 2 -49.05 20.64 -26.19
C LYS A 2 -47.81 21.29 -25.55
N ARG A 3 -47.97 21.88 -24.35
CA ARG A 3 -46.86 22.40 -23.56
C ARG A 3 -46.16 21.21 -22.91
N ILE A 4 -44.97 20.90 -23.40
CA ILE A 4 -44.07 19.88 -22.84
C ILE A 4 -43.47 20.45 -21.57
N ILE A 5 -43.80 19.86 -20.42
CA ILE A 5 -43.14 20.11 -19.14
C ILE A 5 -41.86 19.28 -19.13
N PHE A 6 -40.72 19.96 -19.25
CA PHE A 6 -39.41 19.39 -18.93
C PHE A 6 -39.29 19.29 -17.41
N THR A 7 -39.40 18.08 -16.86
CA THR A 7 -39.01 17.83 -15.47
C THR A 7 -37.56 17.35 -15.46
N LEU A 8 -36.72 18.20 -14.91
CA LEU A 8 -35.30 18.04 -14.66
C LEU A 8 -35.07 16.81 -13.76
N ILE A 9 -34.47 15.74 -14.29
CA ILE A 9 -33.89 14.68 -13.46
C ILE A 9 -32.59 15.25 -12.89
N VAL A 10 -32.64 15.70 -11.64
CA VAL A 10 -31.45 15.95 -10.84
C VAL A 10 -30.82 14.59 -10.55
N LEU A 11 -29.89 14.17 -11.42
CA LEU A 11 -28.91 13.17 -11.09
C LEU A 11 -28.06 13.73 -9.95
N LEU A 12 -28.37 13.31 -8.73
CA LEU A 12 -27.44 13.32 -7.60
C LEU A 12 -26.28 12.40 -7.97
N GLY A 13 -25.34 12.92 -8.77
CA GLY A 13 -24.03 12.34 -8.89
C GLY A 13 -23.38 12.42 -7.52
N GLY A 14 -23.45 11.32 -6.76
CA GLY A 14 -22.63 11.18 -5.57
C GLY A 14 -21.19 11.47 -5.96
N MET A 15 -20.59 12.49 -5.34
CA MET A 15 -19.18 12.78 -5.53
C MET A 15 -18.40 11.55 -5.07
N SER A 16 -18.07 10.71 -6.05
CA SER A 16 -17.11 9.64 -5.85
C SER A 16 -15.78 10.36 -5.78
N THR A 17 -15.28 10.61 -4.58
CA THR A 17 -13.90 11.09 -4.39
C THR A 17 -12.99 9.94 -4.80
N TYR A 18 -12.65 9.89 -6.07
CA TYR A 18 -11.58 9.04 -6.56
C TYR A 18 -10.29 9.61 -6.00
N SER A 19 -9.61 8.88 -5.13
CA SER A 19 -8.28 9.29 -4.69
C SER A 19 -7.28 8.70 -5.65
N GLN A 20 -6.71 9.54 -6.52
CA GLN A 20 -5.49 9.25 -7.24
C GLN A 20 -4.46 10.23 -6.72
N GLU A 21 -3.28 9.74 -6.39
CA GLU A 21 -2.22 10.59 -5.90
C GLU A 21 -0.86 10.14 -6.39
N LEU A 22 0.01 11.13 -6.56
CA LEU A 22 1.43 10.93 -6.81
C LEU A 22 2.18 11.46 -5.59
N GLN A 23 3.01 10.61 -5.01
CA GLN A 23 3.86 10.95 -3.88
C GLN A 23 5.32 10.89 -4.31
N LEU A 24 6.14 11.78 -3.78
CA LEU A 24 7.60 11.75 -3.93
C LEU A 24 8.24 11.85 -2.55
N HIS A 25 9.02 10.84 -2.21
CA HIS A 25 9.65 10.66 -0.91
C HIS A 25 11.15 10.80 -1.06
N PHE A 26 11.79 11.57 -0.19
CA PHE A 26 13.20 11.43 0.09
C PHE A 26 13.38 10.46 1.24
N ASP A 27 14.05 9.36 0.97
CA ASP A 27 14.35 8.31 1.94
C ASP A 27 15.82 8.37 2.38
N PRO A 28 16.09 8.80 3.63
CA PRO A 28 17.42 8.81 4.22
C PRO A 28 17.87 7.43 4.74
N ARG A 29 17.30 6.32 4.23
CA ARG A 29 17.50 4.94 4.70
C ARG A 29 18.95 4.56 4.94
N HIS A 30 19.88 4.90 4.05
CA HIS A 30 21.28 4.55 4.22
C HIS A 30 21.94 5.27 5.41
N GLY A 31 21.56 6.53 5.64
CA GLY A 31 22.04 7.28 6.80
C GLY A 31 21.58 6.70 8.14
N LEU A 32 20.46 5.97 8.15
CA LEU A 32 19.87 5.35 9.35
C LEU A 32 20.22 3.87 9.49
N HIS A 33 20.18 3.12 8.39
CA HIS A 33 20.29 1.67 8.29
C HIS A 33 21.11 1.28 7.05
N SER A 34 22.41 1.60 7.09
CA SER A 34 23.35 1.31 5.99
C SER A 34 23.48 -0.17 5.62
N ASP A 35 23.02 -1.07 6.49
CA ASP A 35 22.99 -2.51 6.31
C ASP A 35 21.88 -3.00 5.37
N VAL A 36 20.81 -2.22 5.18
CA VAL A 36 19.68 -2.58 4.29
C VAL A 36 19.55 -1.69 3.07
N ALA A 37 20.25 -0.55 3.04
CA ALA A 37 20.27 0.35 1.88
C ALA A 37 21.69 0.85 1.61
N PRO A 38 22.22 0.70 0.37
CA PRO A 38 23.57 1.16 0.03
C PRO A 38 23.68 2.68 -0.18
N ARG A 39 22.54 3.39 -0.28
CA ARG A 39 22.46 4.85 -0.48
C ARG A 39 21.10 5.39 -0.03
N ASN A 40 21.03 6.70 0.19
CA ASN A 40 19.75 7.41 0.29
C ASN A 40 19.18 7.58 -1.13
N TYR A 41 17.87 7.61 -1.27
CA TYR A 41 17.22 7.66 -2.58
C TYR A 41 15.89 8.41 -2.54
N LEU A 42 15.34 8.64 -3.73
CA LEU A 42 13.97 9.07 -3.88
C LEU A 42 13.08 7.86 -4.17
N THR A 43 11.84 7.89 -3.71
CA THR A 43 10.78 6.95 -4.12
C THR A 43 9.62 7.74 -4.67
N ALA A 44 9.15 7.37 -5.87
CA ALA A 44 7.90 7.89 -6.41
C ALA A 44 6.81 6.83 -6.29
N THR A 45 5.69 7.21 -5.67
CA THR A 45 4.55 6.32 -5.45
C THR A 45 3.36 6.85 -6.21
N PHE A 46 2.81 6.06 -7.12
CA PHE A 46 1.47 6.30 -7.64
C PHE A 46 0.48 5.44 -6.86
N GLN A 47 -0.50 6.05 -6.21
CA GLN A 47 -1.51 5.35 -5.43
C GLN A 47 -2.92 5.69 -5.93
N MET A 48 -3.80 4.69 -5.95
CA MET A 48 -5.21 4.87 -6.28
C MET A 48 -6.12 4.05 -5.35
N PHE A 49 -7.15 4.71 -4.83
CA PHE A 49 -8.31 4.06 -4.23
C PHE A 49 -9.58 4.42 -5.01
N LYS A 50 -10.29 3.39 -5.47
CA LYS A 50 -11.47 3.55 -6.32
C LYS A 50 -12.59 2.57 -5.94
N PRO A 51 -13.68 3.04 -5.31
CA PRO A 51 -14.91 2.27 -5.16
C PRO A 51 -15.72 2.24 -6.46
N ASP A 52 -16.49 1.17 -6.65
CA ASP A 52 -17.48 1.03 -7.70
C ASP A 52 -18.67 0.15 -7.24
N LYS A 53 -19.61 -0.12 -8.17
CA LYS A 53 -20.84 -0.88 -7.88
C LYS A 53 -20.61 -2.30 -7.33
N TRP A 54 -19.45 -2.90 -7.61
CA TRP A 54 -19.11 -4.26 -7.21
C TRP A 54 -18.19 -4.31 -5.99
N GLY A 55 -17.63 -3.18 -5.54
CA GLY A 55 -16.75 -3.14 -4.38
C GLY A 55 -15.74 -2.00 -4.44
N SER A 56 -14.47 -2.28 -4.18
CA SER A 56 -13.40 -1.27 -4.19
C SER A 56 -12.07 -1.84 -4.63
N THR A 57 -11.32 -1.07 -5.39
CA THR A 57 -9.93 -1.35 -5.77
C THR A 57 -9.00 -0.40 -5.05
N PHE A 58 -7.95 -0.94 -4.46
CA PHE A 58 -6.76 -0.22 -4.04
C PHE A 58 -5.59 -0.69 -4.92
N MET A 59 -4.71 0.22 -5.31
CA MET A 59 -3.46 -0.13 -5.97
C MET A 59 -2.41 0.92 -5.69
N PHE A 60 -1.15 0.50 -5.70
CA PHE A 60 -0.03 1.41 -5.80
C PHE A 60 1.11 0.83 -6.64
N VAL A 61 1.98 1.73 -7.09
CA VAL A 61 3.26 1.40 -7.72
C VAL A 61 4.32 2.30 -7.11
N ASP A 62 5.37 1.68 -6.58
CA ASP A 62 6.57 2.36 -6.09
C ASP A 62 7.71 2.23 -7.08
N LEU A 63 8.42 3.34 -7.28
CA LEU A 63 9.63 3.42 -8.08
C LEU A 63 10.76 3.98 -7.22
N ASP A 64 11.70 3.13 -6.82
CA ASP A 64 12.88 3.59 -6.09
C ASP A 64 13.99 4.00 -7.06
N PHE A 65 14.43 5.25 -6.94
CA PHE A 65 15.58 5.80 -7.65
C PHE A 65 16.88 5.46 -6.92
N ASN A 66 17.07 4.18 -6.58
CA ASN A 66 18.14 3.67 -5.72
C ASN A 66 19.37 3.15 -6.50
N GLN A 67 19.45 3.41 -7.81
CA GLN A 67 20.62 3.07 -8.65
C GLN A 67 21.58 4.25 -8.84
N SER A 68 22.72 3.98 -9.52
CA SER A 68 23.66 5.02 -9.93
C SER A 68 22.94 6.15 -10.67
N ARG A 69 23.30 7.41 -10.36
CA ARG A 69 22.72 8.62 -10.96
C ARG A 69 21.21 8.79 -10.74
N GLY A 70 20.63 8.12 -9.74
CA GLY A 70 19.19 8.18 -9.49
C GLY A 70 18.37 7.47 -10.56
N ASN A 71 18.93 6.45 -11.21
CA ASN A 71 18.13 5.55 -12.05
C ASN A 71 17.20 4.68 -11.18
N ILE A 72 16.14 4.17 -11.78
CA ILE A 72 15.19 3.26 -11.11
C ILE A 72 15.86 1.91 -10.89
N GLY A 73 15.87 1.42 -9.66
CA GLY A 73 16.33 0.07 -9.31
C GLY A 73 15.27 -0.82 -8.71
N LEU A 74 14.11 -0.28 -8.34
CA LEU A 74 12.96 -1.08 -7.93
C LEU A 74 11.69 -0.52 -8.57
N ALA A 75 10.87 -1.43 -9.06
CA ALA A 75 9.48 -1.19 -9.40
C ALA A 75 8.63 -2.24 -8.68
N TYR A 76 7.85 -1.83 -7.68
CA TYR A 76 6.97 -2.73 -6.94
C TYR A 76 5.53 -2.28 -7.14
N MET A 77 4.61 -3.24 -7.18
CA MET A 77 3.19 -2.95 -7.31
C MET A 77 2.36 -3.86 -6.41
N GLU A 78 1.24 -3.29 -6.01
CA GLU A 78 0.15 -3.99 -5.35
C GLU A 78 -1.17 -3.63 -6.03
N ILE A 79 -2.03 -4.62 -6.17
CA ILE A 79 -3.43 -4.43 -6.54
C ILE A 79 -4.30 -5.29 -5.64
N ALA A 80 -5.14 -4.63 -4.85
CA ALA A 80 -6.10 -5.24 -3.96
C ALA A 80 -7.53 -4.91 -4.40
N ARG A 81 -8.42 -5.90 -4.29
CA ARG A 81 -9.82 -5.76 -4.68
C ARG A 81 -10.73 -6.42 -3.67
N ASN A 82 -11.66 -5.64 -3.16
CA ASN A 82 -12.79 -6.12 -2.38
C ASN A 82 -14.03 -6.22 -3.27
N PHE A 83 -14.80 -7.29 -3.09
CA PHE A 83 -16.08 -7.53 -3.75
C PHE A 83 -17.22 -7.56 -2.74
N ASN A 84 -18.26 -6.78 -3.00
CA ASN A 84 -19.46 -6.77 -2.18
C ASN A 84 -20.21 -8.11 -2.32
N LEU A 85 -20.52 -8.75 -1.18
CA LEU A 85 -21.29 -10.00 -1.12
C LEU A 85 -22.75 -9.71 -0.74
N GLY A 86 -23.45 -8.97 -1.62
CA GLY A 86 -24.81 -8.51 -1.36
C GLY A 86 -24.87 -7.53 -0.18
N LYS A 87 -25.67 -7.84 0.85
CA LYS A 87 -25.81 -7.03 2.08
C LYS A 87 -24.86 -7.44 3.21
N SER A 88 -23.95 -8.38 2.94
CA SER A 88 -22.99 -8.85 3.94
C SER A 88 -22.08 -7.71 4.42
N PRO A 89 -21.78 -7.62 5.72
CA PRO A 89 -20.75 -6.70 6.23
C PRO A 89 -19.33 -7.15 5.85
N ILE A 90 -19.17 -8.43 5.48
CA ILE A 90 -17.92 -9.02 5.00
C ILE A 90 -17.90 -9.00 3.47
N LYS A 91 -16.75 -8.67 2.90
CA LYS A 91 -16.47 -8.65 1.46
C LYS A 91 -15.46 -9.74 1.12
N ALA A 92 -15.53 -10.26 -0.10
CA ALA A 92 -14.48 -11.13 -0.62
C ALA A 92 -13.28 -10.28 -1.02
N HIS A 93 -12.08 -10.69 -0.63
CA HIS A 93 -10.85 -9.96 -0.88
C HIS A 93 -9.91 -10.79 -1.76
N ILE A 94 -9.31 -10.15 -2.76
CA ILE A 94 -8.19 -10.68 -3.53
C ILE A 94 -7.10 -9.61 -3.63
N GLU A 95 -5.85 -10.04 -3.66
CA GLU A 95 -4.72 -9.13 -3.81
C GLU A 95 -3.55 -9.80 -4.54
N TYR A 96 -2.79 -9.01 -5.30
CA TYR A 96 -1.57 -9.40 -5.97
C TYR A 96 -0.47 -8.38 -5.67
N ASN A 97 0.69 -8.92 -5.26
CA ASN A 97 1.87 -8.14 -4.95
C ASN A 97 3.05 -8.69 -5.74
N GLY A 98 3.85 -7.82 -6.33
CA GLY A 98 5.01 -8.24 -7.11
C GLY A 98 5.79 -7.07 -7.66
N GLY A 99 6.90 -7.36 -8.33
CA GLY A 99 7.78 -6.31 -8.82
C GLY A 99 9.07 -6.82 -9.41
N LEU A 100 9.95 -5.87 -9.68
CA LEU A 100 11.26 -6.07 -10.27
C LEU A 100 12.30 -5.28 -9.48
N VAL A 101 13.44 -5.91 -9.26
CA VAL A 101 14.64 -5.27 -8.74
C VAL A 101 15.73 -5.36 -9.79
N LEU A 102 16.40 -4.25 -10.04
CA LEU A 102 17.60 -4.15 -10.86
C LEU A 102 18.79 -3.91 -9.94
N GLY A 103 19.84 -4.72 -10.09
CA GLY A 103 21.13 -4.50 -9.44
C GLY A 103 22.05 -3.61 -10.28
N GLU A 104 23.11 -3.09 -9.65
CA GLU A 104 24.03 -2.13 -10.28
C GLU A 104 24.71 -2.64 -11.56
N ASN A 105 24.85 -3.96 -11.71
CA ASN A 105 25.46 -4.61 -12.87
C ASN A 105 24.46 -4.89 -14.01
N THR A 106 23.30 -4.24 -14.04
CA THR A 106 22.17 -4.50 -14.97
C THR A 106 21.54 -5.89 -14.87
N SER A 107 21.99 -6.72 -13.92
CA SER A 107 21.33 -7.96 -13.53
C SER A 107 20.10 -7.65 -12.68
N GLY A 108 18.94 -8.21 -13.03
CA GLY A 108 17.71 -8.03 -12.26
C GLY A 108 17.08 -9.35 -11.85
N PHE A 109 16.16 -9.28 -10.90
CA PHE A 109 15.32 -10.40 -10.49
C PHE A 109 13.90 -9.91 -10.21
N SER A 110 12.92 -10.81 -10.35
CA SER A 110 11.56 -10.53 -9.89
C SER A 110 11.49 -10.62 -8.38
N VAL A 111 10.82 -9.63 -7.77
CA VAL A 111 10.28 -9.81 -6.42
C VAL A 111 9.32 -11.00 -6.50
N PRO A 112 9.48 -12.05 -5.67
CA PRO A 112 8.58 -13.19 -5.70
C PRO A 112 7.13 -12.75 -5.52
N ASN A 113 6.27 -13.16 -6.44
CA ASN A 113 4.86 -12.77 -6.42
C ASN A 113 4.18 -13.29 -5.15
N ALA A 114 3.30 -12.48 -4.57
CA ALA A 114 2.33 -12.93 -3.58
C ALA A 114 0.92 -12.81 -4.15
N TYR A 115 0.10 -13.83 -3.90
CA TYR A 115 -1.31 -13.85 -4.27
C TYR A 115 -2.12 -14.12 -3.01
N LEU A 116 -3.09 -13.26 -2.75
CA LEU A 116 -3.89 -13.30 -1.54
C LEU A 116 -5.36 -13.49 -1.90
N VAL A 117 -6.03 -14.32 -1.11
CA VAL A 117 -7.49 -14.46 -1.13
C VAL A 117 -8.00 -14.56 0.30
N GLY A 118 -9.04 -13.80 0.60
CA GLY A 118 -9.50 -13.64 1.96
C GLY A 118 -10.86 -13.00 2.11
N ALA A 119 -11.12 -12.56 3.33
CA ALA A 119 -12.32 -11.84 3.70
C ALA A 119 -11.93 -10.51 4.34
N SER A 120 -12.55 -9.43 3.87
CA SER A 120 -12.34 -8.08 4.39
C SER A 120 -13.60 -7.52 5.04
N PHE A 121 -13.39 -6.62 5.99
CA PHE A 121 -14.40 -5.84 6.66
C PHE A 121 -14.01 -4.38 6.59
N VAL A 122 -14.96 -3.54 6.17
CA VAL A 122 -14.74 -2.10 6.00
C VAL A 122 -15.74 -1.37 6.89
N HIS A 123 -15.26 -0.40 7.66
CA HIS A 123 -16.06 0.42 8.54
C HIS A 123 -15.69 1.90 8.43
N ALA A 124 -16.69 2.73 8.16
CA ALA A 124 -16.56 4.19 8.24
C ALA A 124 -17.19 4.65 9.55
N PHE A 125 -16.36 5.08 10.50
CA PHE A 125 -16.82 5.64 11.78
C PHE A 125 -17.41 7.04 11.61
N SER A 126 -16.89 7.79 10.62
CA SER A 126 -17.41 9.08 10.20
C SER A 126 -17.03 9.33 8.74
N LYS A 127 -17.39 10.48 8.19
CA LYS A 127 -16.91 10.94 6.87
C LYS A 127 -15.38 11.18 6.84
N ASP A 128 -14.76 11.28 8.01
CA ASP A 128 -13.37 11.65 8.19
C ASP A 128 -12.55 10.50 8.82
N LEU A 129 -13.15 9.38 9.18
CA LEU A 129 -12.47 8.25 9.83
C LEU A 129 -12.93 6.92 9.23
N PHE A 130 -12.00 6.25 8.56
CA PHE A 130 -12.20 4.98 7.88
C PHE A 130 -11.21 3.94 8.39
N PHE A 131 -11.68 2.71 8.48
CA PHE A 131 -10.90 1.54 8.82
C PHE A 131 -11.31 0.37 7.94
N GLU A 132 -10.33 -0.34 7.40
CA GLU A 132 -10.54 -1.61 6.74
C GLU A 132 -9.59 -2.65 7.36
N THR A 133 -10.04 -3.88 7.46
CA THR A 133 -9.19 -5.00 7.84
C THR A 133 -9.54 -6.24 7.06
N TYR A 134 -8.56 -7.08 6.79
CA TYR A 134 -8.78 -8.37 6.16
C TYR A 134 -7.89 -9.45 6.75
N LEU A 135 -8.38 -10.69 6.63
CA LEU A 135 -7.61 -11.89 6.88
C LEU A 135 -7.59 -12.70 5.59
N ALA A 136 -6.39 -13.02 5.11
CA ALA A 136 -6.20 -13.69 3.84
C ALA A 136 -5.24 -14.87 3.97
N TYR A 137 -5.50 -15.89 3.17
CA TYR A 137 -4.47 -16.85 2.79
C TYR A 137 -3.55 -16.16 1.79
N LYS A 138 -2.24 -16.24 2.04
CA LYS A 138 -1.18 -15.67 1.20
C LYS A 138 -0.35 -16.80 0.60
N TYR A 139 -0.29 -16.84 -0.72
CA TYR A 139 0.58 -17.72 -1.48
C TYR A 139 1.79 -16.92 -1.94
N ASN A 140 2.95 -17.18 -1.35
CA ASN A 140 4.21 -16.59 -1.80
C ASN A 140 4.90 -17.54 -2.80
N ALA A 141 5.12 -17.06 -4.03
CA ALA A 141 5.74 -17.77 -5.14
C ALA A 141 7.27 -17.76 -5.06
N PHE A 142 7.83 -18.08 -3.89
CA PHE A 142 9.27 -18.30 -3.72
C PHE A 142 9.74 -19.56 -4.48
N ASN A 143 11.06 -19.74 -4.59
CA ASN A 143 11.68 -20.97 -5.12
C ASN A 143 11.09 -22.23 -4.48
N LYS A 144 10.91 -22.23 -3.15
CA LYS A 144 10.00 -23.12 -2.45
C LYS A 144 8.78 -22.37 -1.97
N VAL A 145 7.67 -22.62 -2.65
CA VAL A 145 6.35 -22.05 -2.35
C VAL A 145 6.05 -22.02 -0.84
N SER A 146 5.50 -20.91 -0.39
CA SER A 146 5.11 -20.71 1.00
C SER A 146 3.61 -20.41 1.07
N ASN A 147 2.92 -21.23 1.85
CA ASN A 147 1.49 -21.10 2.16
C ASN A 147 1.37 -20.43 3.53
N ASP A 148 0.74 -19.28 3.57
CA ASP A 148 0.82 -18.36 4.69
C ASP A 148 -0.53 -17.73 5.02
N VAL A 149 -0.58 -17.04 6.16
CA VAL A 149 -1.72 -16.21 6.57
C VAL A 149 -1.22 -14.78 6.70
N GLN A 150 -1.99 -13.83 6.17
CA GLN A 150 -1.78 -12.40 6.36
C GLN A 150 -3.02 -11.79 7.01
N TRP A 151 -2.79 -11.00 8.06
CA TRP A 151 -3.74 -10.04 8.57
C TRP A 151 -3.28 -8.64 8.20
N THR A 152 -4.21 -7.83 7.71
CA THR A 152 -3.95 -6.44 7.34
C THR A 152 -5.00 -5.53 7.95
N GLY A 153 -4.57 -4.35 8.39
CA GLY A 153 -5.44 -3.25 8.77
C GLY A 153 -5.01 -1.97 8.07
N THR A 154 -5.94 -1.28 7.42
CA THR A 154 -5.73 0.05 6.82
C THR A 154 -6.62 1.07 7.50
N TYR A 155 -6.15 2.31 7.56
CA TYR A 155 -6.88 3.38 8.22
C TYR A 155 -6.64 4.70 7.52
N THR A 156 -7.64 5.58 7.60
CA THR A 156 -7.53 6.97 7.18
C THR A 156 -8.31 7.86 8.16
N ALA A 157 -7.68 8.92 8.64
CA ALA A 157 -8.27 9.92 9.51
C ALA A 157 -7.96 11.33 8.98
N ASN A 158 -9.00 12.09 8.61
CA ASN A 158 -8.91 13.50 8.25
C ASN A 158 -9.21 14.37 9.48
N LEU A 159 -8.21 15.07 9.96
CA LEU A 159 -8.26 15.90 11.16
C LEU A 159 -8.26 17.38 10.79
N CYS A 160 -8.65 18.23 11.75
CA CYS A 160 -8.60 19.69 11.61
C CYS A 160 -9.29 20.20 10.32
N GLN A 161 -10.49 19.66 10.01
CA GLN A 161 -11.24 19.97 8.79
C GLN A 161 -10.46 19.63 7.50
N GLY A 162 -9.70 18.54 7.52
CA GLY A 162 -8.90 18.09 6.38
C GLY A 162 -7.58 18.83 6.20
N LYS A 163 -7.12 19.62 7.19
CA LYS A 163 -5.76 20.18 7.18
C LYS A 163 -4.68 19.15 7.49
N VAL A 164 -5.03 18.08 8.20
CA VAL A 164 -4.12 16.99 8.53
C VAL A 164 -4.77 15.67 8.14
N THR A 165 -4.02 14.81 7.47
CA THR A 165 -4.46 13.44 7.15
C THR A 165 -3.48 12.45 7.75
N LEU A 166 -4.00 11.51 8.54
CA LEU A 166 -3.29 10.32 8.99
C LEU A 166 -3.80 9.14 8.17
N THR A 167 -2.91 8.38 7.57
CA THR A 167 -3.30 7.21 6.79
C THR A 167 -2.21 6.17 6.82
N GLY A 168 -2.51 4.92 6.50
CA GLY A 168 -1.49 3.88 6.40
C GLY A 168 -2.07 2.49 6.55
N PHE A 169 -1.16 1.52 6.61
CA PHE A 169 -1.50 0.12 6.79
C PHE A 169 -0.63 -0.54 7.86
N VAL A 170 -1.07 -1.70 8.34
CA VAL A 170 -0.31 -2.64 9.15
C VAL A 170 -0.53 -4.03 8.57
N ASP A 171 0.54 -4.67 8.14
CA ASP A 171 0.56 -6.05 7.65
C ASP A 171 1.32 -6.94 8.61
N VAL A 172 0.71 -8.07 8.96
CA VAL A 172 1.34 -9.14 9.70
C VAL A 172 1.12 -10.45 8.96
N TRP A 173 2.20 -11.08 8.50
CA TRP A 173 2.10 -12.36 7.78
C TRP A 173 3.14 -13.38 8.25
N THR A 174 2.86 -14.64 7.94
CA THR A 174 3.86 -15.71 8.07
C THR A 174 4.56 -15.95 6.74
N GLU A 175 5.80 -16.44 6.78
CA GLU A 175 6.46 -16.99 5.59
C GLU A 175 7.57 -17.98 5.94
N ASN A 176 7.95 -18.84 4.99
CA ASN A 176 9.08 -19.75 5.16
C ASN A 176 10.35 -18.99 5.57
N LYS A 177 11.06 -19.48 6.60
CA LYS A 177 12.37 -18.93 6.99
C LYS A 177 13.39 -19.09 5.88
N ASN A 178 13.42 -20.28 5.25
CA ASN A 178 14.24 -20.52 4.07
C ASN A 178 13.34 -20.58 2.82
N ARG A 179 13.40 -19.54 2.00
CA ARG A 179 12.57 -19.39 0.79
C ARG A 179 12.96 -20.34 -0.35
N ASP A 180 14.13 -20.97 -0.29
CA ASP A 180 14.63 -21.91 -1.32
C ASP A 180 14.31 -23.37 -1.02
N THR A 181 14.35 -23.75 0.26
CA THR A 181 14.21 -25.14 0.70
C THR A 181 12.96 -25.40 1.52
N GLY A 182 12.33 -24.35 2.07
CA GLY A 182 11.21 -24.46 3.02
C GLY A 182 11.61 -24.99 4.40
N LYS A 183 12.90 -25.20 4.66
CA LYS A 183 13.40 -25.72 5.95
C LYS A 183 13.39 -24.62 7.03
N GLY A 184 13.36 -25.05 8.29
CA GLY A 184 13.46 -24.17 9.47
C GLY A 184 12.13 -23.58 9.96
N GLY A 185 11.01 -23.92 9.31
CA GLY A 185 9.67 -23.47 9.70
C GLY A 185 9.31 -22.08 9.17
N LYS A 186 8.35 -21.45 9.85
CA LYS A 186 7.85 -20.11 9.51
C LYS A 186 8.48 -19.03 10.39
N LYS A 187 8.55 -17.82 9.88
CA LYS A 187 8.71 -16.60 10.67
C LYS A 187 7.49 -15.71 10.51
N VAL A 188 7.33 -14.76 11.43
CA VAL A 188 6.34 -13.69 11.34
C VAL A 188 7.05 -12.44 10.86
N VAL A 189 6.43 -11.75 9.91
CA VAL A 189 6.88 -10.46 9.39
C VAL A 189 5.85 -9.42 9.76
N LEU A 190 6.34 -8.24 10.16
CA LEU A 190 5.55 -7.04 10.37
C LEU A 190 6.04 -5.99 9.38
N LEU A 191 5.10 -5.32 8.72
CA LEU A 191 5.35 -4.12 7.94
C LEU A 191 4.22 -3.12 8.19
N THR A 192 4.56 -1.88 8.45
CA THR A 192 3.57 -0.80 8.57
C THR A 192 4.19 0.50 8.11
N GLU A 193 3.40 1.30 7.40
CA GLU A 193 3.81 2.60 6.87
C GLU A 193 2.76 3.66 7.24
N PRO A 194 2.71 4.09 8.51
CA PRO A 194 1.94 5.28 8.88
C PRO A 194 2.44 6.52 8.12
N GLN A 195 1.52 7.20 7.48
CA GLN A 195 1.70 8.46 6.78
C GLN A 195 1.01 9.60 7.52
N PHE A 196 1.70 10.74 7.57
CA PHE A 196 1.23 11.98 8.19
C PHE A 196 1.35 13.10 7.17
N TRP A 197 0.22 13.70 6.79
CA TRP A 197 0.15 14.74 5.77
C TRP A 197 -0.39 16.04 6.35
N TYR A 198 0.30 17.15 6.06
CA TYR A 198 -0.24 18.50 6.16
C TYR A 198 -0.71 18.95 4.78
N ASN A 199 -2.00 19.24 4.67
CA ASN A 199 -2.66 19.59 3.41
C ASN A 199 -2.67 21.11 3.22
N TYR A 200 -1.77 21.63 2.37
CA TYR A 200 -1.72 23.07 2.08
C TYR A 200 -2.96 23.54 1.32
N ASN A 201 -3.44 22.70 0.40
CA ASN A 201 -4.69 22.88 -0.31
C ASN A 201 -5.24 21.49 -0.69
N LYS A 202 -6.28 21.45 -1.52
CA LYS A 202 -6.94 20.19 -1.94
C LYS A 202 -6.09 19.26 -2.82
N HIS A 203 -4.96 19.74 -3.33
CA HIS A 203 -4.07 19.00 -4.22
C HIS A 203 -2.71 18.75 -3.59
N LEU A 204 -2.10 19.78 -2.99
CA LEU A 204 -0.74 19.71 -2.48
C LEU A 204 -0.71 19.43 -0.97
N SER A 205 0.02 18.38 -0.61
CA SER A 205 0.34 18.04 0.77
C SER A 205 1.85 17.82 0.93
N VAL A 206 2.36 18.07 2.12
CA VAL A 206 3.72 17.65 2.54
C VAL A 206 3.62 16.86 3.82
N GLY A 207 4.57 15.96 4.04
CA GLY A 207 4.44 15.01 5.11
C GLY A 207 5.59 14.06 5.23
N THR A 208 5.29 12.94 5.87
CA THR A 208 6.21 11.84 6.09
C THR A 208 5.43 10.54 6.00
N GLU A 209 6.09 9.51 5.49
CA GLU A 209 5.76 8.12 5.71
C GLU A 209 6.86 7.49 6.54
N ILE A 210 6.49 6.64 7.50
CA ILE A 210 7.45 5.98 8.38
C ILE A 210 7.32 4.48 8.19
N GLU A 211 8.21 3.87 7.40
CA GLU A 211 8.27 2.41 7.29
C GLU A 211 8.80 1.83 8.61
N ILE A 212 8.01 0.99 9.26
CA ILE A 212 8.41 0.21 10.43
C ILE A 212 8.28 -1.26 10.07
N SER A 213 9.39 -1.98 10.14
CA SER A 213 9.42 -3.37 9.71
C SER A 213 10.20 -4.26 10.66
N ASN A 214 9.78 -5.52 10.75
CA ASN A 214 10.49 -6.57 11.47
C ASN A 214 10.51 -7.84 10.61
N ASN A 215 11.69 -8.45 10.46
CA ASN A 215 11.89 -9.64 9.63
C ASN A 215 11.56 -9.47 8.13
N PHE A 216 11.51 -8.23 7.63
CA PHE A 216 11.17 -7.89 6.25
C PHE A 216 12.38 -7.93 5.30
N TYR A 217 13.49 -7.30 5.69
CA TYR A 217 14.73 -7.25 4.91
C TYR A 217 15.45 -8.61 4.83
N SER A 218 16.36 -8.72 3.87
CA SER A 218 17.25 -9.87 3.74
C SER A 218 18.10 -10.04 5.00
N HIS A 219 18.21 -11.28 5.48
CA HIS A 219 18.84 -11.70 6.75
C HIS A 219 17.93 -11.48 7.98
N TYR A 220 17.13 -12.51 8.29
CA TYR A 220 16.23 -12.51 9.45
C TYR A 220 17.02 -12.56 10.75
N ASP A 221 17.02 -11.46 11.49
CA ASP A 221 17.71 -11.27 12.76
C ASP A 221 16.75 -10.78 13.88
N ASN A 222 15.43 -10.79 13.63
CA ASN A 222 14.40 -10.18 14.49
C ASN A 222 14.65 -8.71 14.82
N LYS A 223 15.40 -7.97 13.98
CA LYS A 223 15.63 -6.54 14.13
C LYS A 223 14.45 -5.73 13.61
N VAL A 224 14.14 -4.66 14.34
CA VAL A 224 13.16 -3.65 13.93
C VAL A 224 13.89 -2.54 13.20
N TYR A 225 13.40 -2.20 12.02
CA TYR A 225 13.83 -1.03 11.24
C TYR A 225 12.75 0.03 11.29
N VAL A 226 13.18 1.29 11.35
CA VAL A 226 12.30 2.47 11.31
C VAL A 226 12.91 3.45 10.32
N CYS A 227 12.23 3.67 9.20
CA CYS A 227 12.71 4.45 8.06
C CYS A 227 11.71 5.57 7.74
N PRO A 228 11.82 6.74 8.39
CA PRO A 228 11.01 7.90 8.06
C PRO A 228 11.46 8.57 6.77
N THR A 229 10.52 9.03 5.97
CA THR A 229 10.75 9.79 4.73
C THR A 229 10.36 11.25 4.88
N LEU A 230 10.87 12.10 4.00
CA LEU A 230 10.34 13.46 3.79
C LEU A 230 9.61 13.48 2.45
N ALA A 231 8.31 13.79 2.46
CA ALA A 231 7.48 13.56 1.30
C ALA A 231 6.64 14.77 0.89
N ALA A 232 6.38 14.85 -0.42
CA ALA A 232 5.38 15.73 -1.00
C ALA A 232 4.40 14.90 -1.82
N LYS A 233 3.14 15.32 -1.83
CA LYS A 233 2.04 14.58 -2.44
C LYS A 233 1.14 15.50 -3.25
N TRP A 234 0.76 15.01 -4.43
CA TRP A 234 -0.22 15.65 -5.30
C TRP A 234 -1.44 14.75 -5.49
N THR A 235 -2.61 15.19 -5.04
CA THR A 235 -3.90 14.53 -5.25
C THR A 235 -4.63 15.14 -6.45
N PHE A 236 -5.10 14.30 -7.37
CA PHE A 236 -5.76 14.72 -8.62
C PHE A 236 -7.23 15.11 -8.44
#